data_AF-K7EY90-F1
#
_entry.id   AF-K7EY90-F1
#
_cell.length_a   1.000
_cell.length_b   1.000
_cell.length_c   1.000
_cell.angle_alpha   90.00
_cell.angle_beta   90.00
_cell.angle_gamma   90.00
#
_symmetry.space_group_name_H-M   'P 1'
#
loop_
_entity.id
_entity.type
_entity.pdbx_description
1 polymer ?
#
loop_
_entity_poly.entity_id
_entity_poly.type
_entity_poly.pdbx_seq_one_letter_code
_entity_poly.pdbx_strand_id
1 'polypeptide(L)' 'MPVFQMSNITVTYRDGRVAQLEQVYIRGSKIRFLILPDMLKNAPMLKSMKNKNQGSGAG' A
#
# COMPACT_ATOMS: atom_id res chain seq x y z
N MET A 1 8.18 10.05 -12.69
CA MET A 1 8.09 9.53 -11.31
C MET A 1 6.65 9.14 -11.03
N PRO A 2 6.36 7.93 -10.52
CA PRO A 2 4.98 7.48 -10.33
C PRO A 2 4.26 8.31 -9.27
N VAL A 3 2.98 8.56 -9.48
CA VAL A 3 2.06 9.22 -8.54
C VAL A 3 0.92 8.26 -8.19
N PHE A 4 0.46 8.34 -6.95
CA PHE A 4 -0.72 7.61 -6.47
C PHE A 4 -1.88 8.59 -6.38
N GLN A 5 -2.97 8.28 -7.07
CA GLN A 5 -4.17 9.10 -7.17
C GLN A 5 -5.29 8.49 -6.33
N MET A 6 -5.94 9.30 -5.50
CA MET A 6 -7.09 8.89 -4.69
C MET A 6 -8.19 9.95 -4.72
N SER A 7 -9.44 9.52 -4.50
CA SER A 7 -10.62 10.38 -4.34
C SER A 7 -11.41 10.02 -3.07
N ASN A 8 -12.09 11.01 -2.47
CA ASN A 8 -12.84 10.90 -1.21
C ASN A 8 -11.99 10.39 -0.02
N ILE A 9 -10.98 11.15 0.38
CA ILE A 9 -10.00 10.76 1.40
C ILE A 9 -10.37 11.36 2.75
N THR A 10 -10.33 10.54 3.79
CA THR A 10 -10.19 10.99 5.17
C THR A 10 -8.73 10.94 5.59
N VAL A 11 -8.11 12.10 5.87
CA VAL A 11 -6.72 12.19 6.33
C VAL A 11 -6.68 12.39 7.84
N THR A 12 -5.78 11.68 8.51
CA THR A 12 -5.43 11.91 9.92
C THR A 12 -4.01 12.46 10.00
N TYR A 13 -3.87 13.67 10.52
CA TYR A 13 -2.57 14.33 10.72
C TYR A 13 -1.85 13.77 11.94
N ARG A 14 -0.55 14.09 12.08
CA ARG A 14 0.27 13.60 13.22
C ARG A 14 -0.21 14.08 14.58
N ASP A 15 -0.91 15.21 14.61
CA ASP A 15 -1.53 15.79 15.79
C ASP A 15 -2.92 15.20 16.09
N GLY A 16 -3.37 14.22 15.31
CA GLY A 16 -4.64 13.52 15.48
C GLY A 16 -5.84 14.22 14.84
N ARG A 17 -5.67 15.40 14.23
CA ARG A 17 -6.77 16.07 13.53
C ARG A 17 -7.17 15.30 12.27
N VAL A 18 -8.47 15.33 11.99
CA VAL A 18 -9.05 14.67 10.82
C VAL A 18 -9.60 15.71 9.85
N ALA A 19 -9.36 15.51 8.55
CA ALA A 19 -9.94 16.33 7.49
C ALA A 19 -10.41 15.46 6.32
N GLN A 20 -11.36 15.98 5.54
CA GLN A 20 -11.84 15.37 4.31
C GLN A 20 -11.22 16.08 3.11
N LEU A 21 -10.80 15.32 2.11
CA LEU A 21 -10.23 15.82 0.86
C LEU A 21 -10.90 15.11 -0.32
N GLU A 22 -11.30 15.87 -1.34
CA GLU A 22 -11.96 15.31 -2.51
C GLU A 22 -10.99 14.56 -3.44
N GLN A 23 -9.82 15.15 -3.72
CA GLN A 23 -8.84 14.61 -4.66
C GLN A 23 -7.41 14.81 -4.15
N VAL A 24 -6.58 13.75 -4.18
CA VAL A 24 -5.19 13.80 -3.72
C VAL A 24 -4.25 13.06 -4.68
N TYR A 25 -3.06 13.63 -4.90
CA TYR A 25 -1.96 13.02 -5.66
C TYR A 25 -0.70 12.95 -4.81
N ILE A 26 -0.22 11.73 -4.52
CA ILE A 26 0.98 11.52 -3.71
C ILE A 26 2.10 11.00 -4.60
N ARG A 27 3.27 11.63 -4.57
CA ARG A 27 4.46 11.09 -5.23
C ARG A 27 4.82 9.73 -4.61
N GLY A 28 4.96 8.69 -5.43
CA GLY A 28 5.20 7.32 -4.98
C GLY A 28 6.42 7.17 -4.06
N SER A 29 7.48 7.93 -4.32
CA SER A 29 8.71 7.90 -3.49
C SER A 29 8.54 8.47 -2.07
N LYS A 30 7.36 8.99 -1.72
CA LYS A 30 7.05 9.51 -0.38
C LYS A 30 6.11 8.58 0.41
N ILE A 31 5.68 7.46 -0.19
CA ILE A 31 4.80 6.47 0.45
C ILE A 31 5.65 5.47 1.22
N ARG A 32 5.31 5.23 2.48
CA ARG A 32 5.98 4.22 3.33
C ARG A 32 5.41 2.82 3.14
N PHE A 33 4.10 2.69 3.18
CA PHE A 33 3.37 1.44 2.98
C PHE A 33 1.94 1.74 2.51
N LEU A 34 1.27 0.71 2.00
CA LEU A 34 -0.13 0.74 1.60
C LEU A 34 -0.86 -0.40 2.31
N ILE A 35 -2.06 -0.13 2.80
CA ILE A 35 -2.97 -1.16 3.28
C ILE A 35 -3.96 -1.43 2.16
N LEU A 36 -4.03 -2.68 1.71
CA LEU A 36 -4.87 -3.10 0.61
C LEU A 36 -6.03 -3.96 1.12
N PRO A 37 -7.17 -4.01 0.41
CA PRO A 37 -8.26 -4.92 0.75
C PRO A 37 -7.81 -6.37 0.79
N ASP A 38 -8.36 -7.14 1.73
CA ASP A 38 -8.04 -8.56 1.89
C ASP A 38 -8.44 -9.39 0.67
N MET A 39 -9.32 -8.89 -0.19
CA MET A 39 -9.70 -9.50 -1.48
C MET A 39 -8.49 -9.78 -2.39
N LEU A 40 -7.39 -9.03 -2.25
CA LEU A 40 -6.17 -9.26 -3.03
C LEU A 40 -5.30 -10.42 -2.50
N LYS A 41 -5.67 -11.04 -1.37
CA LYS A 41 -4.90 -12.16 -0.77
C LYS A 41 -4.73 -13.36 -1.69
N ASN A 42 -5.70 -13.59 -2.58
CA ASN A 42 -5.71 -14.71 -3.52
C ASN A 42 -5.30 -14.31 -4.94
N ALA A 43 -4.94 -13.03 -5.15
CA ALA A 43 -4.57 -12.53 -6.46
C ALA A 43 -3.35 -13.29 -7.01
N PRO A 44 -3.30 -13.56 -8.33
CA PRO A 44 -2.20 -14.32 -8.94
C PRO A 44 -0.83 -13.69 -8.68
N MET A 45 -0.78 -12.35 -8.55
CA MET A 45 0.43 -11.59 -8.27
C MET A 45 1.03 -11.86 -6.88
N LEU A 46 0.23 -12.31 -5.90
CA LEU A 46 0.69 -12.56 -4.53
C LEU A 46 1.14 -14.02 -4.31
N LYS A 47 0.84 -14.93 -5.26
CA LYS A 47 1.16 -16.36 -5.14
C LYS A 47 2.67 -16.65 -5.17
N SER A 48 3.46 -15.89 -5.92
CA SER A 48 4.91 -16.09 -6.03
C SER A 48 5.70 -15.59 -4.81
N MET A 49 5.14 -14.67 -4.02
CA MET A 49 5.80 -14.16 -2.81
C MET A 49 5.86 -15.21 -1.69
N LYS A 50 4.89 -16.13 -1.62
CA LYS A 50 4.93 -17.25 -0.66
C LYS A 50 6.08 -18.22 -0.92
N ASN A 51 6.46 -18.42 -2.18
CA ASN A 51 7.48 -19.39 -2.56
C ASN A 51 8.92 -18.85 -2.44
N LYS A 52 9.10 -17.54 -2.19
CA LYS A 52 10.45 -16.94 -2.12
C LYS A 52 11.10 -17.00 -0.74
N ASN A 53 10.34 -17.36 0.31
CA ASN A 53 10.85 -17.53 1.68
C ASN A 53 11.08 -19.00 2.08
N GLN A 54 10.88 -19.96 1.17
CA GLN A 54 11.26 -21.37 1.35
C GLN A 54 12.33 -21.73 0.31
N GLY A 55 13.60 -21.47 0.63
CA GLY A 55 14.71 -21.96 -0.22
C GLY A 55 15.96 -21.09 -0.23
N SER A 56 16.53 -20.77 0.94
CA SER A 56 17.97 -20.44 1.06
C SER A 56 18.43 -20.76 2.47
N GLY A 57 18.38 -22.04 2.83
CA GLY A 57 18.78 -22.52 4.15
C GLY A 57 18.83 -24.04 4.17
N ALA A 58 19.88 -24.61 3.58
CA ALA A 58 20.47 -25.90 3.93
C ALA A 58 21.64 -26.21 2.97
N GLY A 59 22.83 -26.47 3.52
CA GLY A 59 23.94 -27.16 2.84
C GLY A 59 24.96 -26.24 2.19
#